data_AF-A0A7S4SFX1-F1
#
_entry.id   AF-A0A7S4SFX1-F1
#
_cell.length_a   1.000
_cell.length_b   1.000
_cell.length_c   1.000
_cell.angle_alpha   90.00
_cell.angle_beta   90.00
_cell.angle_gamma   90.00
#
_symmetry.space_group_name_H-M   'P 1'
#
loop_
_entity.id
_entity.type
_entity.pdbx_description
1 polymer ?
#
loop_
_entity_poly.entity_id
_entity_poly.type
_entity_poly.pdbx_seq_one_letter_code
_entity_poly.pdbx_strand_id
1 'polypeptide(L)'
;TRFIRTKPSRLVLPSSASTPPDILISSLFHYKFETMSTSRAPLTYSILSLENAQSTNAIMSHYADSDLFIKLSKSEGDLILTRDQEDATKLQVGIDYAKEKGVIDKDYVPEKYITVDVLGKSPDEVSDEILGYLEAGDDGKGSVIVICGLSGTGKGTTVAKISQKLKENEGKDVVCWSNGNIFRSVTLLAATWCEQNGDGSFDAEKALTKENLADFINMLSFGKVRR
;
A
#
# COMPACT_ATOMS: atom_id res chain seq x y z
N THR A 1 -0.53 7.68 -6.49
CA THR A 1 -1.47 8.81 -6.36
C THR A 1 -2.80 8.42 -6.97
N ARG A 2 -3.90 8.46 -6.22
CA ARG A 2 -5.26 8.10 -6.70
C ARG A 2 -6.00 9.39 -7.05
N PHE A 3 -6.78 9.39 -8.13
CA PHE A 3 -7.71 10.47 -8.48
C PHE A 3 -9.10 9.89 -8.69
N ILE A 4 -10.10 10.46 -8.02
CA ILE A 4 -11.48 10.54 -8.51
C ILE A 4 -11.96 11.97 -8.23
N ARG A 5 -12.56 12.58 -9.24
CA ARG A 5 -12.93 14.00 -9.31
C ARG A 5 -14.35 14.23 -8.79
N THR A 6 -14.53 15.15 -7.84
CA THR A 6 -15.63 16.14 -7.83
C THR A 6 -15.22 17.43 -7.10
N LYS A 7 -15.81 18.56 -7.51
CA LYS A 7 -15.51 19.98 -7.19
C LYS A 7 -15.47 20.37 -5.68
N PRO A 8 -14.85 21.52 -5.32
CA PRO A 8 -14.28 21.76 -4.00
C PRO A 8 -15.29 22.30 -2.98
N SER A 9 -15.11 21.94 -1.72
CA SER A 9 -15.64 22.69 -0.57
C SER A 9 -14.62 22.60 0.56
N ARG A 10 -14.03 23.75 0.89
CA ARG A 10 -13.02 23.96 1.94
C ARG A 10 -13.50 23.45 3.30
N LEU A 11 -12.58 22.87 4.07
CA LEU A 11 -12.54 23.07 5.52
C LEU A 11 -11.10 23.42 5.94
N VAL A 12 -10.95 24.58 6.56
CA VAL A 12 -9.71 25.15 7.10
C VAL A 12 -9.86 25.21 8.60
N LEU A 13 -8.90 24.70 9.39
CA LEU A 13 -8.62 25.12 10.77
C LEU A 13 -7.12 24.88 11.12
N PRO A 14 -6.55 25.62 12.08
CA PRO A 14 -5.28 26.33 11.91
C PRO A 14 -4.02 25.58 12.40
N SER A 15 -2.88 26.01 11.86
CA SER A 15 -1.53 25.55 12.21
C SER A 15 -0.99 26.19 13.49
N SER A 16 -0.13 25.46 14.19
CA SER A 16 0.96 26.05 14.97
C SER A 16 2.21 25.19 14.84
N ALA A 17 3.31 25.79 14.36
CA ALA A 17 4.75 25.56 14.60
C ALA A 17 5.27 24.11 14.75
N SER A 18 6.41 23.67 14.23
CA SER A 18 7.61 24.28 13.64
C SER A 18 8.53 23.13 13.19
N THR A 19 9.37 23.39 12.19
CA THR A 19 10.55 22.59 11.73
C THR A 19 10.29 21.24 11.04
N PRO A 20 10.94 20.97 9.88
CA PRO A 20 10.87 19.66 9.21
C PRO A 20 11.75 18.66 9.96
N PRO A 21 11.36 17.39 10.15
CA PRO A 21 12.35 16.40 10.53
C PRO A 21 13.13 16.06 9.26
N ASP A 22 14.40 16.46 9.29
CA ASP A 22 15.48 15.74 8.64
C ASP A 22 15.21 14.24 8.76
N ILE A 23 15.34 13.54 7.63
CA ILE A 23 15.31 12.09 7.61
C ILE A 23 16.55 11.63 8.39
N LEU A 24 16.39 11.37 9.68
CA LEU A 24 17.38 10.71 10.52
C LEU A 24 17.44 9.23 10.14
N ILE A 25 18.03 8.98 8.97
CA ILE A 25 18.45 7.67 8.47
C ILE A 25 19.71 7.28 9.26
N SER A 26 19.56 6.79 10.49
CA SER A 26 20.74 6.25 11.22
C SER A 26 20.43 5.32 12.41
N SER A 27 19.26 5.39 13.08
CA SER A 27 19.09 4.67 14.35
C SER A 27 18.01 3.59 14.40
N LEU A 28 17.37 3.22 13.30
CA LEU A 28 16.16 2.38 13.29
C LEU A 28 16.36 0.85 13.35
N PHE A 29 17.55 0.36 13.72
CA PHE A 29 17.76 -1.06 14.04
C PHE A 29 18.54 -1.25 15.34
N HIS A 30 17.97 -0.79 16.46
CA HIS A 30 18.18 -1.45 17.74
C HIS A 30 16.92 -2.25 18.05
N TYR A 31 16.85 -3.48 17.55
CA TYR A 31 15.84 -4.44 17.96
C TYR A 31 16.17 -4.87 19.39
N LYS A 32 15.64 -4.15 20.38
CA LYS A 32 15.66 -4.60 21.77
C LYS A 32 14.44 -5.49 21.95
N PHE A 33 14.60 -6.79 21.73
CA PHE A 33 13.62 -7.77 22.20
C PHE A 33 13.60 -7.66 23.73
N GLU A 34 12.63 -6.93 24.30
CA GLU A 34 12.30 -7.12 25.70
C GLU A 34 11.82 -8.55 25.86
N THR A 35 12.62 -9.34 26.58
CA THR A 35 12.34 -10.72 26.92
C THR A 35 11.21 -10.78 27.95
N MET A 36 9.97 -10.57 27.50
CA MET A 36 8.86 -11.17 28.21
C MET A 36 8.95 -12.68 27.99
N SER A 37 9.20 -13.41 29.08
CA SER A 37 9.17 -14.87 29.13
C SER A 37 7.74 -15.35 28.84
N THR A 38 7.37 -15.38 27.56
CA THR A 38 6.19 -16.05 27.05
C THR A 38 6.66 -17.36 26.44
N SER A 39 6.20 -18.48 27.01
CA SER A 39 6.25 -19.82 26.42
C SER A 39 6.30 -19.76 24.89
N ARG A 40 7.44 -20.14 24.28
CA ARG A 40 7.60 -20.19 22.82
C ARG A 40 6.50 -21.11 22.27
N ALA A 41 5.48 -20.52 21.66
CA ALA A 41 4.44 -21.29 20.99
C ALA A 41 5.12 -22.22 19.97
N PRO A 42 4.80 -23.52 19.96
CA PRO A 42 5.47 -24.46 19.07
C PRO A 42 5.17 -24.09 17.62
N LEU A 43 6.22 -23.97 16.81
CA LEU A 43 6.09 -23.75 15.38
C LEU A 43 5.61 -25.07 14.74
N THR A 44 4.32 -25.13 14.44
CA THR A 44 3.66 -26.33 13.91
C THR A 44 3.18 -26.08 12.49
N TYR A 45 2.96 -27.16 11.73
CA TYR A 45 2.35 -27.06 10.39
C TYR A 45 1.03 -26.30 10.43
N SER A 46 0.16 -26.57 11.42
CA SER A 46 -1.12 -25.86 11.58
C SER A 46 -0.96 -24.35 11.75
N ILE A 47 0.08 -23.89 12.45
CA ILE A 47 0.36 -22.45 12.60
C ILE A 47 0.90 -21.87 11.29
N LEU A 48 1.77 -22.59 10.58
CA LEU A 48 2.31 -22.15 9.29
C LEU A 48 1.23 -22.05 8.21
N SER A 49 0.27 -22.98 8.19
CA SER A 49 -0.86 -23.01 7.25
C SER A 49 -1.85 -21.85 7.41
N LEU A 50 -1.77 -21.08 8.50
CA LEU A 50 -2.64 -19.91 8.67
C LEU A 50 -2.24 -18.74 7.75
N GLU A 51 -0.98 -18.72 7.27
CA GLU A 51 -0.44 -17.72 6.33
C GLU A 51 -0.79 -16.26 6.69
N ASN A 52 -0.77 -15.95 8.00
CA ASN A 52 -1.22 -14.66 8.51
C ASN A 52 -0.27 -14.11 9.59
N ALA A 53 -0.66 -13.00 10.23
CA ALA A 53 0.13 -12.36 11.28
C ALA A 53 0.50 -13.30 12.44
N GLN A 54 -0.35 -14.29 12.77
CA GLN A 54 -0.04 -15.28 13.81
C GLN A 54 1.11 -16.19 13.36
N SER A 55 1.09 -16.66 12.10
CA SER A 55 2.19 -17.45 11.53
C SER A 55 3.51 -16.67 11.55
N THR A 56 3.48 -15.40 11.11
CA THR A 56 4.66 -14.52 11.11
C THR A 56 5.22 -14.33 12.51
N ASN A 57 4.37 -13.99 13.48
CA ASN A 57 4.79 -13.78 14.87
C ASN A 57 5.38 -15.06 15.47
N ALA A 58 4.78 -16.23 15.19
CA ALA A 58 5.32 -17.51 15.65
C ALA A 58 6.71 -17.81 15.08
N ILE A 59 6.94 -17.55 13.79
CA ILE A 59 8.26 -17.70 13.16
C ILE A 59 9.28 -16.75 13.82
N MET A 60 8.92 -15.47 13.97
CA MET A 60 9.79 -14.47 14.58
C MET A 60 10.17 -14.84 16.02
N SER A 61 9.20 -15.25 16.84
CA SER A 61 9.46 -15.68 18.23
C SER A 61 10.29 -16.97 18.30
N HIS A 62 10.08 -17.89 17.36
CA HIS A 62 10.83 -19.15 17.30
C HIS A 62 12.30 -18.93 16.96
N TYR A 63 12.59 -18.03 16.02
CA TYR A 63 13.95 -17.74 15.54
C TYR A 63 14.56 -16.46 16.11
N ALA A 64 13.97 -15.86 17.16
CA ALA A 64 14.39 -14.58 17.73
C ALA A 64 15.88 -14.53 18.12
N ASP A 65 16.43 -15.66 18.60
CA ASP A 65 17.83 -15.76 19.04
C ASP A 65 18.76 -16.37 17.97
N SER A 66 18.27 -16.61 16.75
CA SER A 66 19.05 -17.21 15.69
C SER A 66 19.84 -16.14 14.93
N ASP A 67 21.16 -16.10 15.10
CA ASP A 67 22.05 -15.19 14.38
C ASP A 67 21.90 -15.29 12.85
N LEU A 68 21.67 -16.50 12.34
CA LEU A 68 21.45 -16.73 10.91
C LEU A 68 20.14 -16.09 10.44
N PHE A 69 19.06 -16.27 11.21
CA PHE A 69 17.76 -15.67 10.89
C PHE A 69 17.82 -14.15 10.97
N ILE A 70 18.49 -13.59 11.97
CA ILE A 70 18.68 -12.14 12.12
C ILE A 70 19.45 -11.56 10.92
N LYS A 71 20.57 -12.19 10.54
CA LYS A 71 21.38 -11.75 9.40
C LYS A 71 20.60 -11.81 8.09
N LEU A 72 19.89 -12.92 7.84
CA LEU A 72 19.07 -13.08 6.65
C LEU A 72 17.93 -12.05 6.61
N SER A 73 17.17 -11.93 7.70
CA SER A 73 16.04 -10.99 7.80
C SER A 73 16.47 -9.54 7.56
N LYS A 74 17.65 -9.16 8.06
CA LYS A 74 18.23 -7.85 7.79
C LYS A 74 18.58 -7.68 6.31
N SER A 75 19.30 -8.64 5.72
CA SER A 75 19.67 -8.59 4.30
C SER A 75 18.45 -8.48 3.38
N GLU A 76 17.41 -9.29 3.62
CA GLU A 76 16.16 -9.25 2.86
C GLU A 76 15.40 -7.93 3.07
N GLY A 77 15.38 -7.43 4.32
CA GLY A 77 14.81 -6.13 4.65
C GLY A 77 15.49 -4.98 3.91
N ASP A 78 16.81 -4.96 3.86
CA ASP A 78 17.61 -3.95 3.15
C ASP A 78 17.36 -3.99 1.63
N LEU A 79 17.22 -5.18 1.05
CA LEU A 79 16.84 -5.35 -0.36
C LEU A 79 15.43 -4.80 -0.64
N ILE A 80 14.47 -5.05 0.25
CA ILE A 80 13.11 -4.52 0.14
C ILE A 80 13.13 -2.98 0.18
N LEU A 81 13.87 -2.39 1.13
CA LEU A 81 13.99 -0.93 1.25
C LEU A 81 14.59 -0.31 -0.01
N THR A 82 15.63 -0.94 -0.56
CA THR A 82 16.30 -0.49 -1.78
C THR A 82 15.31 -0.47 -2.95
N ARG A 83 14.56 -1.57 -3.15
CA ARG A 83 13.55 -1.67 -4.20
C ARG A 83 12.44 -0.63 -4.03
N ASP A 84 11.95 -0.45 -2.81
CA ASP A 84 10.88 0.52 -2.54
C ASP A 84 11.34 1.96 -2.83
N GLN A 85 12.62 2.28 -2.58
CA GLN A 85 13.21 3.57 -2.92
C GLN A 85 13.36 3.76 -4.43
N GLU A 86 13.75 2.72 -5.17
CA GLU A 86 13.80 2.74 -6.63
C GLU A 86 12.41 2.99 -7.23
N ASP A 87 11.38 2.31 -6.70
CA ASP A 87 9.99 2.48 -7.14
C ASP A 87 9.48 3.90 -6.83
N ALA A 88 9.76 4.42 -5.64
CA ALA A 88 9.41 5.80 -5.27
C ALA A 88 10.03 6.81 -6.25
N THR A 89 11.29 6.61 -6.63
CA THR A 89 12.00 7.46 -7.58
C THR A 89 11.35 7.41 -8.97
N LYS A 90 11.05 6.21 -9.48
CA LYS A 90 10.39 6.03 -10.79
C LYS A 90 8.99 6.65 -10.81
N LEU A 91 8.23 6.49 -9.73
CA LEU A 91 6.90 7.09 -9.60
C LEU A 91 6.98 8.62 -9.56
N GLN A 92 7.99 9.20 -8.91
CA GLN A 92 8.18 10.65 -8.88
C GLN A 92 8.44 11.22 -10.29
N VAL A 93 9.28 10.56 -11.08
CA VAL A 93 9.50 10.95 -12.50
C VAL A 93 8.19 10.98 -13.29
N GLY A 94 7.32 9.99 -13.09
CA GLY A 94 6.00 9.95 -13.72
C GLY A 94 5.08 11.10 -13.27
N ILE A 95 5.12 11.47 -11.99
CA ILE A 95 4.37 12.61 -11.45
C ILE A 95 4.86 13.93 -12.05
N ASP A 96 6.17 14.12 -12.11
CA ASP A 96 6.78 15.34 -12.65
C ASP A 96 6.45 15.50 -14.14
N TYR A 97 6.53 14.41 -14.91
CA TYR A 97 6.09 14.40 -16.30
C TYR A 97 4.59 14.74 -16.44
N ALA A 98 3.73 14.17 -15.59
CA ALA A 98 2.30 14.46 -15.62
C ALA A 98 1.99 15.94 -15.29
N LYS A 99 2.75 16.55 -14.37
CA LYS A 99 2.69 17.99 -14.08
C LYS A 99 3.15 18.82 -15.28
N GLU A 100 4.26 18.46 -15.91
CA GLU A 100 4.78 19.14 -17.11
C GLU A 100 3.74 19.16 -18.23
N LYS A 101 3.07 18.02 -18.47
CA LYS A 101 2.00 17.87 -19.48
C LYS A 101 0.66 18.49 -19.07
N GLY A 102 0.54 19.04 -17.88
CA GLY A 102 -0.70 19.64 -17.38
C GLY A 102 -1.83 18.64 -17.09
N VAL A 103 -1.50 17.35 -16.96
CA VAL A 103 -2.45 16.31 -16.51
C VAL A 103 -2.71 16.45 -15.02
N ILE A 104 -1.67 16.79 -14.26
CA ILE A 104 -1.75 17.16 -12.85
C ILE A 104 -1.43 18.66 -12.76
N ASP A 105 -2.12 19.38 -11.88
CA ASP A 105 -1.79 20.76 -11.57
C ASP A 105 -0.33 20.86 -11.10
N LYS A 106 0.44 21.76 -11.71
CA LYS A 106 1.87 21.94 -11.42
C LYS A 106 2.09 22.31 -9.96
N ASP A 107 1.19 23.13 -9.43
CA ASP A 107 1.24 23.62 -8.06
C ASP A 107 0.50 22.69 -7.08
N TYR A 108 0.05 21.52 -7.54
CA TYR A 108 -0.56 20.54 -6.67
C TYR A 108 0.42 20.09 -5.59
N VAL A 109 0.01 20.31 -4.34
CA VAL A 109 0.66 19.81 -3.13
C VAL A 109 -0.27 18.76 -2.51
N PRO A 110 0.16 17.50 -2.38
CA PRO A 110 -0.62 16.48 -1.69
C PRO A 110 -0.90 16.88 -0.24
N GLU A 111 -2.06 16.46 0.27
CA GLU A 111 -2.35 16.54 1.69
C GLU A 111 -1.32 15.75 2.51
N LYS A 112 -1.04 16.21 3.72
CA LYS A 112 -0.13 15.51 4.63
C LYS A 112 -0.76 14.20 5.07
N TYR A 113 0.01 13.12 4.97
CA TYR A 113 -0.39 11.83 5.51
C TYR A 113 -0.47 11.88 7.04
N ILE A 114 -1.41 11.11 7.59
CA ILE A 114 -1.43 10.78 9.01
C ILE A 114 -0.51 9.58 9.22
N THR A 115 0.44 9.70 10.14
CA THR A 115 1.33 8.60 10.50
C THR A 115 0.65 7.70 11.51
N VAL A 116 0.52 6.42 11.17
CA VAL A 116 0.04 5.36 12.06
C VAL A 116 1.21 4.46 12.39
N ASP A 117 1.56 4.35 13.67
CA ASP A 117 2.55 3.37 14.12
C ASP A 117 1.92 1.99 14.10
N VAL A 118 2.58 1.04 13.44
CA VAL A 118 2.12 -0.35 13.27
C VAL A 118 2.95 -1.33 14.09
N LEU A 119 4.06 -0.88 14.68
CA LEU A 119 4.98 -1.77 15.38
C LEU A 119 4.31 -2.34 16.64
N GLY A 120 4.33 -3.67 16.76
CA GLY A 120 3.74 -4.38 17.90
C GLY A 120 2.21 -4.41 17.92
N LYS A 121 1.53 -3.78 16.94
CA LYS A 121 0.07 -3.79 16.83
C LYS A 121 -0.43 -4.92 15.94
N SER A 122 -1.58 -5.48 16.31
CA SER A 122 -2.33 -6.40 15.46
C SER A 122 -2.99 -5.66 14.27
N PRO A 123 -3.32 -6.38 13.18
CA PRO A 123 -4.08 -5.80 12.08
C PRO A 123 -5.42 -5.18 12.51
N ASP A 124 -6.06 -5.73 13.55
CA ASP A 124 -7.31 -5.19 14.08
C ASP A 124 -7.11 -3.83 14.75
N GLU A 125 -6.12 -3.71 15.63
CA GLU A 125 -5.77 -2.45 16.32
C GLU A 125 -5.39 -1.34 15.33
N VAL A 126 -4.56 -1.67 14.33
CA VAL A 126 -4.19 -0.71 13.27
C VAL A 126 -5.42 -0.28 12.47
N SER A 127 -6.34 -1.21 12.19
CA SER A 127 -7.57 -0.89 11.45
C SER A 127 -8.51 -0.01 12.27
N ASP A 128 -8.65 -0.26 13.57
CA ASP A 128 -9.48 0.56 14.46
C ASP A 128 -8.94 1.98 14.59
N GLU A 129 -7.63 2.14 14.72
CA GLU A 129 -6.99 3.47 14.73
C GLU A 129 -7.28 4.24 13.44
N ILE A 130 -7.18 3.59 12.27
CA ILE A 130 -7.47 4.22 10.98
C ILE A 130 -8.96 4.60 10.87
N LEU A 131 -9.87 3.70 11.27
CA LEU A 131 -11.31 3.96 11.22
C LEU A 131 -11.73 5.10 12.16
N GLY A 132 -11.08 5.23 13.32
CA GLY A 132 -11.32 6.35 14.24
C GLY A 132 -11.05 7.73 13.61
N TYR A 133 -10.09 7.83 12.68
CA TYR A 133 -9.89 9.07 11.91
C TYR A 133 -11.00 9.36 10.89
N LEU A 134 -11.71 8.32 10.40
CA LEU A 134 -12.80 8.48 9.43
C LEU A 134 -14.09 8.91 10.09
N GLU A 135 -14.43 8.31 11.24
CA GLU A 135 -15.64 8.65 12.00
C GLU A 135 -15.64 10.12 12.44
N ALA A 136 -14.47 10.67 12.75
CA ALA A 136 -14.30 12.08 13.08
C ALA A 136 -14.58 13.05 11.91
N GLY A 137 -14.71 12.53 10.68
CA GLY A 137 -14.87 13.32 9.46
C GLY A 137 -16.01 12.87 8.54
N ASP A 138 -16.91 11.98 8.98
CA ASP A 138 -17.98 11.45 8.13
C ASP A 138 -19.06 12.52 7.86
N ASP A 139 -19.15 12.97 6.62
CA ASP A 139 -20.18 13.90 6.12
C ASP A 139 -21.33 13.19 5.39
N GLY A 140 -21.41 11.85 5.50
CA GLY A 140 -22.40 11.01 4.84
C GLY A 140 -22.13 10.78 3.36
N LYS A 141 -20.96 11.19 2.84
CA LYS A 141 -20.51 10.87 1.47
C LYS A 141 -19.51 9.73 1.49
N GLY A 142 -19.36 9.05 0.34
CA GLY A 142 -18.34 8.02 0.17
C GLY A 142 -16.93 8.58 0.42
N SER A 143 -16.11 7.84 1.17
CA SER A 143 -14.77 8.26 1.56
C SER A 143 -13.68 7.58 0.72
N VAL A 144 -12.55 8.27 0.50
CA VAL A 144 -11.37 7.70 -0.14
C VAL A 144 -10.24 7.60 0.87
N ILE A 145 -9.78 6.37 1.13
CA ILE A 145 -8.66 6.10 2.03
C ILE A 145 -7.43 5.74 1.20
N VAL A 146 -6.34 6.48 1.41
CA VAL A 146 -5.04 6.18 0.78
C VAL A 146 -4.10 5.65 1.86
N ILE A 147 -3.71 4.38 1.74
CA ILE A 147 -2.74 3.74 2.66
C ILE A 147 -1.40 3.62 1.95
N CYS A 148 -0.39 4.27 2.53
CA CYS A 148 0.99 4.28 2.06
C CYS A 148 1.89 3.66 3.14
N GLY A 149 2.96 3.00 2.73
CA GLY A 149 3.90 2.38 3.66
C GLY A 149 4.87 1.44 2.95
N LEU A 150 5.96 1.08 3.62
CA LEU A 150 6.97 0.17 3.10
C LEU A 150 6.40 -1.22 2.81
N SER A 151 7.00 -1.94 1.88
CA SER A 151 6.62 -3.31 1.57
C SER A 151 6.83 -4.21 2.79
N GLY A 152 5.93 -5.17 2.97
CA GLY A 152 5.93 -6.05 4.16
C GLY A 152 5.28 -5.46 5.43
N THR A 153 4.89 -4.19 5.49
CA THR A 153 4.30 -3.58 6.71
C THR A 153 2.81 -3.89 6.93
N GLY A 154 2.26 -4.92 6.27
CA GLY A 154 0.88 -5.36 6.50
C GLY A 154 -0.23 -4.55 5.80
N LYS A 155 0.09 -3.62 4.89
CA LYS A 155 -0.92 -2.80 4.16
C LYS A 155 -2.09 -3.60 3.59
N GLY A 156 -1.83 -4.72 2.91
CA GLY A 156 -2.87 -5.56 2.33
C GLY A 156 -3.78 -6.19 3.39
N THR A 157 -3.19 -6.65 4.49
CA THR A 157 -3.91 -7.20 5.64
C THR A 157 -4.78 -6.14 6.30
N THR A 158 -4.24 -4.93 6.52
CA THR A 158 -5.00 -3.79 7.06
C THR A 158 -6.16 -3.39 6.14
N VAL A 159 -5.93 -3.32 4.82
CA VAL A 159 -7.01 -3.03 3.85
C VAL A 159 -8.10 -4.09 3.90
N ALA A 160 -7.74 -5.37 3.96
CA ALA A 160 -8.71 -6.46 4.07
C ALA A 160 -9.54 -6.35 5.35
N LYS A 161 -8.90 -5.99 6.47
CA LYS A 161 -9.56 -5.82 7.77
C LYS A 161 -10.47 -4.60 7.82
N ILE A 162 -10.03 -3.45 7.32
CA ILE A 162 -10.89 -2.26 7.17
C ILE A 162 -12.10 -2.59 6.29
N SER A 163 -11.89 -3.26 5.14
CA SER A 163 -12.96 -3.65 4.23
C SER A 163 -13.98 -4.57 4.91
N GLN A 164 -13.49 -5.56 5.66
CA GLN A 164 -14.33 -6.45 6.46
C GLN A 164 -15.15 -5.66 7.49
N LYS A 165 -14.51 -4.82 8.31
CA LYS A 165 -15.18 -4.05 9.38
C LYS A 165 -16.25 -3.09 8.83
N LEU A 166 -15.94 -2.34 7.78
CA LEU A 166 -16.91 -1.44 7.14
C LEU A 166 -18.12 -2.19 6.58
N LYS A 167 -17.91 -3.38 6.02
CA LYS A 167 -18.99 -4.21 5.48
C LYS A 167 -19.84 -4.84 6.57
N GLU A 168 -19.22 -5.40 7.60
CA GLU A 168 -19.91 -6.12 8.68
C GLU A 168 -20.62 -5.18 9.67
N ASN A 169 -19.97 -4.06 10.02
CA ASN A 169 -20.47 -3.16 11.06
C ASN A 169 -21.40 -2.08 10.51
N GLU A 170 -21.13 -1.60 9.29
CA GLU A 170 -21.83 -0.44 8.72
C GLU A 170 -22.58 -0.75 7.42
N GLY A 171 -22.48 -1.99 6.90
CA GLY A 171 -23.09 -2.37 5.63
C GLY A 171 -22.53 -1.59 4.42
N LYS A 172 -21.33 -1.01 4.55
CA LYS A 172 -20.70 -0.20 3.50
C LYS A 172 -20.03 -1.10 2.46
N ASP A 173 -20.18 -0.73 1.19
CA ASP A 173 -19.45 -1.36 0.09
C ASP A 173 -18.05 -0.77 -0.06
N VAL A 174 -17.05 -1.64 -0.16
CA VAL A 174 -15.64 -1.24 -0.23
C VAL A 174 -15.00 -1.80 -1.50
N VAL A 175 -14.36 -0.92 -2.27
CA VAL A 175 -13.62 -1.27 -3.48
C VAL A 175 -12.13 -0.99 -3.27
N CYS A 176 -11.30 -2.03 -3.34
CA CYS A 176 -9.88 -1.95 -3.05
C CYS A 176 -9.03 -2.00 -4.34
N TRP A 177 -8.11 -1.05 -4.51
CA TRP A 177 -7.17 -0.99 -5.65
C TRP A 177 -5.74 -0.73 -5.18
N SER A 178 -4.78 -1.26 -5.92
CA SER A 178 -3.35 -1.02 -5.75
C SER A 178 -2.73 -0.60 -7.08
N ASN A 179 -1.56 0.04 -7.05
CA ASN A 179 -0.78 0.28 -8.27
C ASN A 179 -0.52 -1.04 -9.03
N GLY A 180 -0.31 -2.13 -8.29
CA GLY A 180 -0.17 -3.46 -8.86
C GLY A 180 -1.39 -3.96 -9.63
N ASN A 181 -2.62 -3.50 -9.32
CA ASN A 181 -3.79 -3.83 -10.13
C ASN A 181 -3.72 -3.15 -11.50
N ILE A 182 -3.32 -1.88 -11.55
CA ILE A 182 -3.14 -1.14 -12.81
C ILE A 182 -2.07 -1.81 -13.65
N PHE A 183 -0.88 -2.04 -13.08
CA PHE A 183 0.23 -2.63 -13.83
C PHE A 183 -0.12 -4.01 -14.37
N ARG A 184 -0.68 -4.91 -13.55
CA ARG A 184 -1.08 -6.25 -14.02
C ARG A 184 -2.16 -6.19 -15.09
N SER A 185 -3.14 -5.30 -14.95
CA SER A 185 -4.22 -5.17 -15.93
C SER A 185 -3.70 -4.63 -17.26
N VAL A 186 -2.86 -3.59 -17.25
CA VAL A 186 -2.24 -3.04 -18.46
C VAL A 186 -1.30 -4.06 -19.09
N THR A 187 -0.50 -4.79 -18.32
CA THR A 187 0.37 -5.85 -18.84
C THR A 187 -0.44 -6.97 -19.49
N LEU A 188 -1.56 -7.40 -18.87
CA LEU A 188 -2.45 -8.39 -19.45
C LEU A 188 -3.03 -7.89 -20.79
N LEU A 189 -3.55 -6.66 -20.82
CA LEU A 189 -4.11 -6.07 -22.04
C LEU A 189 -3.06 -5.94 -23.15
N ALA A 190 -1.83 -5.55 -22.81
CA ALA A 190 -0.72 -5.48 -23.75
C ALA A 190 -0.34 -6.86 -24.29
N ALA A 191 -0.26 -7.88 -23.43
CA ALA A 191 0.00 -9.26 -23.85
C ALA A 191 -1.12 -9.80 -24.76
N THR A 192 -2.38 -9.61 -24.40
CA THR A 192 -3.53 -9.99 -25.22
C THR A 192 -3.55 -9.25 -26.55
N TRP A 193 -3.17 -7.97 -26.58
CA TRP A 193 -3.04 -7.22 -27.83
C TRP A 193 -1.97 -7.84 -28.74
N CYS A 194 -0.82 -8.25 -28.20
CA CYS A 194 0.22 -8.96 -28.96
C CYS A 194 -0.27 -10.31 -29.50
N GLU A 195 -1.05 -11.06 -28.73
CA GLU A 195 -1.65 -12.33 -29.19
C GLU A 195 -2.62 -12.12 -30.35
N GLN A 196 -3.35 -11.00 -30.35
CA GLN A 196 -4.36 -10.69 -31.37
C GLN A 196 -3.79 -10.03 -32.63
N ASN A 197 -2.70 -9.28 -32.50
CA ASN A 197 -2.16 -8.42 -33.57
C ASN A 197 -0.72 -8.77 -33.97
N GLY A 198 -0.08 -9.72 -33.30
CA GLY A 198 1.30 -10.15 -33.54
C GLY A 198 1.41 -11.64 -33.88
N ASP A 199 2.60 -12.21 -33.68
CA ASP A 199 2.90 -13.63 -33.89
C ASP A 199 2.70 -14.50 -32.63
N GLY A 200 2.04 -13.95 -31.61
CA GLY A 200 1.85 -14.58 -30.30
C GLY A 200 2.99 -14.35 -29.31
N SER A 201 4.08 -13.67 -29.72
CA SER A 201 5.14 -13.23 -28.79
C SER A 201 4.86 -11.84 -28.25
N PHE A 202 5.29 -11.56 -27.01
CA PHE A 202 5.17 -10.24 -26.42
C PHE A 202 6.18 -9.27 -27.04
N ASP A 203 5.67 -8.22 -27.69
CA ASP A 203 6.45 -7.14 -28.30
C ASP A 203 6.06 -5.81 -27.63
N ALA A 204 6.89 -5.37 -26.68
CA ALA A 204 6.63 -4.17 -25.88
C ALA A 204 6.57 -2.89 -26.72
N GLU A 205 7.39 -2.78 -27.76
CA GLU A 205 7.47 -1.57 -28.59
C GLU A 205 6.19 -1.36 -29.39
N LYS A 206 5.59 -2.46 -29.89
CA LYS A 206 4.31 -2.41 -30.59
C LYS A 206 3.11 -2.32 -29.64
N ALA A 207 3.16 -2.99 -28.49
CA ALA A 207 2.02 -3.06 -27.59
C ALA A 207 1.87 -1.82 -26.71
N LEU A 208 2.97 -1.24 -26.22
CA LEU A 208 2.96 -0.14 -25.24
C LEU A 208 3.11 1.23 -25.91
N THR A 209 2.50 1.41 -27.08
CA THR A 209 2.38 2.72 -27.74
C THR A 209 1.44 3.63 -26.95
N LYS A 210 1.52 4.95 -27.20
CA LYS A 210 0.67 5.93 -26.52
C LYS A 210 -0.82 5.68 -26.79
N GLU A 211 -1.14 5.29 -28.01
CA GLU A 211 -2.49 5.01 -28.48
C GLU A 211 -3.05 3.76 -27.80
N ASN A 212 -2.31 2.65 -27.83
CA ASN A 212 -2.72 1.42 -27.17
C ASN A 212 -2.84 1.58 -25.66
N LEU A 213 -1.90 2.29 -25.02
CA LEU A 213 -1.99 2.59 -23.59
C LEU A 213 -3.25 3.39 -23.25
N ALA A 214 -3.63 4.36 -24.08
CA ALA A 214 -4.87 5.12 -23.86
C ALA A 214 -6.11 4.21 -23.95
N ASP A 215 -6.13 3.30 -24.92
CA ASP A 215 -7.21 2.31 -25.06
C ASP A 215 -7.25 1.34 -23.88
N PHE A 216 -6.09 0.81 -23.46
CA PHE A 216 -6.00 -0.09 -22.31
C PHE A 216 -6.50 0.57 -21.02
N ILE A 217 -6.15 1.84 -20.80
CA ILE A 217 -6.63 2.59 -19.64
C ILE A 217 -8.15 2.78 -19.69
N ASN A 218 -8.73 3.02 -20.86
CA ASN A 218 -10.18 3.13 -21.03
C ASN A 218 -10.94 1.79 -20.82
N MET A 219 -10.25 0.66 -20.93
CA MET A 219 -10.81 -0.65 -20.59
C MET A 219 -10.83 -0.92 -19.09
N LEU A 220 -10.07 -0.15 -18.29
CA LEU A 220 -10.08 -0.29 -16.84
C LEU A 220 -11.33 0.36 -16.26
N SER A 221 -12.11 -0.42 -15.51
CA SER A 221 -13.27 0.08 -14.80
C SER A 221 -13.24 -0.38 -13.35
N PHE A 222 -13.80 0.44 -12.46
CA PHE A 222 -14.13 -0.01 -11.13
C PHE A 222 -15.17 -1.13 -11.26
N GLY A 223 -14.92 -2.27 -10.62
CA GLY A 223 -15.92 -3.33 -10.52
C GLY A 223 -17.23 -2.74 -10.03
N LYS A 224 -18.33 -3.03 -10.73
CA LYS A 224 -19.65 -2.57 -10.29
C LYS A 224 -19.93 -3.18 -8.93
N VAL A 225 -20.07 -2.33 -7.92
CA VAL A 225 -20.66 -2.72 -6.64
C VAL A 225 -22.07 -3.22 -6.96
N ARG A 226 -22.33 -4.50 -6.70
CA ARG A 226 -23.69 -5.05 -6.85
C ARG A 226 -24.52 -4.40 -5.75
N ARG A 227 -25.42 -3.49 -6.14
CA ARG A 227 -26.52 -3.02 -5.30
C ARG A 227 -27.44 -4.19 -4.94
#